data_AF-T4VSC0-F1
#
_entry.id   AF-T4VSC0-F1
#
_cell.length_a   1.000
_cell.length_b   1.000
_cell.length_c   1.000
_cell.angle_alpha   90.00
_cell.angle_beta   90.00
_cell.angle_gamma   90.00
#
_symmetry.space_group_name_H-M   'P 1'
#
loop_
_entity.id
_entity.type
_entity.pdbx_description
1 polymer ?
#
loop_
_entity_poly.entity_id
_entity_poly.type
_entity_poly.pdbx_seq_one_letter_code
_entity_poly.pdbx_strand_id
1 'polypeptide(L)'
;MNVRLASIGILLILFIFTVGCSKSNKTIEDKQETGKEVNIQELVQKLAAASYSSELEPIQRSMEGSLEYVKGILPEGVKEIDRTYESEVGVTAVTYKADDIEFEVRYMHPYKDNGNSDEYDLSKTAGIDLTLK
;
A
#
# COMPACT_ATOMS: atom_id res chain seq x y z
N MET A 1 57.08 -4.39 31.34
CA MET A 1 56.47 -3.09 31.05
C MET A 1 55.90 -3.15 29.64
N ASN A 2 54.56 -3.11 29.56
CA ASN A 2 53.65 -2.79 28.46
C ASN A 2 53.78 -3.49 27.08
N VAL A 3 52.75 -4.32 26.84
CA VAL A 3 52.22 -4.82 25.58
C VAL A 3 51.90 -3.67 24.62
N ARG A 4 52.18 -3.85 23.31
CA ARG A 4 51.37 -3.26 22.24
C ARG A 4 51.14 -4.28 21.11
N LEU A 5 49.90 -4.77 21.08
CA LEU A 5 49.23 -5.37 19.95
C LEU A 5 49.15 -4.35 18.81
N ALA A 6 49.51 -4.73 17.60
CA ALA A 6 49.10 -4.04 16.38
C ALA A 6 48.78 -5.09 15.31
N SER A 7 47.48 -5.34 15.18
CA SER A 7 46.81 -6.14 14.18
C SER A 7 46.92 -5.52 12.79
N ILE A 8 47.58 -6.16 11.82
CA ILE A 8 47.43 -5.82 10.40
C ILE A 8 47.55 -7.09 9.55
N GLY A 9 46.51 -7.38 8.76
CA GLY A 9 46.66 -8.11 7.50
C GLY A 9 45.98 -9.48 7.36
N ILE A 10 44.70 -9.63 7.71
CA ILE A 10 43.85 -10.71 7.17
C ILE A 10 43.55 -10.32 5.71
N LEU A 11 44.32 -10.83 4.76
CA LEU A 11 44.09 -12.07 4.01
C LEU A 11 42.95 -11.91 2.98
N LEU A 12 43.37 -11.45 1.79
CA LEU A 12 43.00 -11.98 0.48
C LEU A 12 41.53 -12.45 0.31
N ILE A 13 40.70 -11.50 -0.11
CA ILE A 13 39.90 -11.55 -1.35
C ILE A 13 39.41 -12.96 -1.73
N LEU A 14 38.23 -13.30 -1.24
CA LEU A 14 37.41 -14.40 -1.76
C LEU A 14 36.82 -14.00 -3.12
N PHE A 15 37.56 -14.28 -4.20
CA PHE A 15 36.98 -14.51 -5.51
C PHE A 15 36.43 -15.93 -5.54
N ILE A 16 35.11 -16.08 -5.38
CA ILE A 16 34.38 -17.19 -5.99
C ILE A 16 33.14 -16.61 -6.66
N PHE A 17 33.33 -16.04 -7.85
CA PHE A 17 32.26 -15.92 -8.84
C PHE A 17 31.95 -17.34 -9.33
N THR A 18 30.95 -17.98 -8.73
CA THR A 18 30.23 -19.08 -9.37
C THR A 18 28.79 -18.67 -9.56
N VAL A 19 28.51 -18.34 -10.81
CA VAL A 19 27.18 -18.21 -11.43
C VAL A 19 26.31 -19.39 -11.03
N GLY A 20 25.21 -19.10 -10.34
CA GLY A 20 24.09 -20.01 -10.11
C GLY A 20 22.80 -19.26 -10.37
N CYS A 21 22.12 -19.58 -11.48
CA CYS A 21 20.78 -19.09 -11.76
C CYS A 21 19.84 -19.43 -10.61
N SER A 22 19.30 -18.42 -9.93
CA SER A 22 18.05 -18.53 -9.20
C SER A 22 17.20 -17.30 -9.48
N LYS A 23 16.01 -17.60 -9.99
CA LYS A 23 14.85 -16.74 -10.21
C LYS A 23 14.82 -15.56 -9.23
N SER A 24 14.89 -14.35 -9.78
CA SER A 24 14.88 -13.09 -9.04
C SER A 24 13.51 -12.86 -8.39
N ASN A 25 13.28 -13.43 -7.20
CA ASN A 25 12.33 -12.86 -6.26
C ASN A 25 13.11 -11.83 -5.44
N LYS A 26 12.76 -10.56 -5.67
CA LYS A 26 13.19 -9.43 -4.84
C LYS A 26 12.61 -9.66 -3.45
N THR A 27 13.36 -10.31 -2.57
CA THR A 27 13.10 -10.24 -1.13
C THR A 27 13.47 -8.83 -0.72
N ILE A 28 12.45 -7.99 -0.52
CA ILE A 28 12.60 -6.73 0.19
C ILE A 28 12.98 -7.12 1.60
N GLU A 29 14.19 -6.73 2.02
CA GLU A 29 14.68 -6.93 3.38
C GLU A 29 13.76 -6.19 4.33
N ASP A 30 12.91 -6.99 5.00
CA ASP A 30 12.01 -6.54 6.05
C ASP A 30 12.86 -6.18 7.27
N LYS A 31 13.13 -4.88 7.45
CA LYS A 31 13.60 -4.35 8.73
C LYS A 31 12.40 -4.22 9.64
N GLN A 32 12.01 -5.33 10.25
CA GLN A 32 10.97 -5.34 11.27
C GLN A 32 11.60 -5.15 12.66
N GLU A 33 11.76 -3.88 13.05
CA GLU A 33 12.06 -3.50 14.43
C GLU A 33 10.73 -3.18 15.14
N THR A 34 10.27 -4.13 15.97
CA THR A 34 9.29 -3.97 17.06
C THR A 34 8.03 -3.12 16.79
N GLY A 35 6.96 -3.77 16.30
CA GLY A 35 5.60 -3.22 16.23
C GLY A 35 4.66 -4.29 15.71
N LYS A 36 3.37 -4.26 16.08
CA LYS A 36 2.35 -5.21 15.57
C LYS A 36 2.55 -5.45 14.08
N GLU A 37 2.82 -6.70 13.68
CA GLU A 37 2.99 -7.06 12.28
C GLU A 37 1.68 -6.77 11.52
N VAL A 38 1.65 -5.69 10.75
CA VAL A 38 0.50 -5.35 9.93
C VAL A 38 0.51 -6.26 8.71
N ASN A 39 -0.45 -7.18 8.63
CA ASN A 39 -0.57 -8.06 7.47
C ASN A 39 -1.19 -7.32 6.28
N ILE A 40 -0.33 -6.78 5.43
CA ILE A 40 -0.72 -5.97 4.27
C ILE A 40 -1.59 -6.75 3.28
N GLN A 41 -1.29 -8.02 3.05
CA GLN A 41 -2.08 -8.85 2.13
C GLN A 41 -3.51 -9.01 2.64
N GLU A 42 -3.69 -9.16 3.95
CA GLU A 42 -5.01 -9.21 4.56
C GLU A 42 -5.77 -7.88 4.41
N LEU A 43 -5.09 -6.73 4.57
CA LEU A 43 -5.71 -5.42 4.35
C LEU A 43 -6.16 -5.23 2.90
N VAL A 44 -5.30 -5.58 1.93
CA VAL A 44 -5.64 -5.53 0.50
C VAL A 44 -6.86 -6.40 0.20
N GLN A 45 -6.91 -7.63 0.73
CA GLN A 45 -8.05 -8.53 0.53
C GLN A 45 -9.35 -7.97 1.11
N LYS A 46 -9.32 -7.42 2.32
CA LYS A 46 -10.50 -6.80 2.95
C LYS A 46 -11.00 -5.62 2.15
N LEU A 47 -10.10 -4.74 1.70
CA LEU A 47 -10.47 -3.57 0.90
C LEU A 47 -10.96 -3.94 -0.50
N ALA A 48 -10.33 -4.91 -1.16
CA ALA A 48 -10.79 -5.43 -2.45
C ALA A 48 -12.19 -6.06 -2.39
N ALA A 49 -12.59 -6.63 -1.24
CA ALA A 49 -13.95 -7.14 -1.05
C ALA A 49 -15.01 -6.03 -1.07
N ALA A 50 -14.64 -4.77 -0.81
CA ALA A 50 -15.51 -3.62 -1.04
C ALA A 50 -15.64 -3.26 -2.53
N SER A 51 -14.70 -3.69 -3.37
CA SER A 51 -14.65 -3.37 -4.80
C SER A 51 -15.28 -4.43 -5.68
N TYR A 52 -15.38 -5.67 -5.19
CA TYR A 52 -15.79 -6.78 -6.04
C TYR A 52 -17.29 -6.75 -6.33
N SER A 53 -17.63 -6.49 -7.58
CA SER A 53 -18.99 -6.54 -8.08
C SER A 53 -18.99 -7.05 -9.51
N SER A 54 -20.05 -7.77 -9.90
CA SER A 54 -20.17 -8.20 -11.29
C SER A 54 -20.58 -7.01 -12.16
N GLU A 55 -20.28 -7.05 -13.46
CA GLU A 55 -20.73 -6.01 -14.41
C GLU A 55 -22.26 -5.82 -14.38
N LEU A 56 -23.00 -6.87 -14.00
CA LEU A 56 -24.46 -6.86 -13.92
C LEU A 56 -24.99 -6.28 -12.61
N GLU A 57 -24.21 -6.31 -11.54
CA GLU A 57 -24.61 -5.89 -10.20
C GLU A 57 -23.45 -5.12 -9.54
N PRO A 58 -23.18 -3.87 -9.98
CA PRO A 58 -22.09 -3.08 -9.45
C PRO A 58 -22.31 -2.72 -7.98
N ILE A 59 -21.29 -2.88 -7.15
CA ILE A 59 -21.30 -2.40 -5.76
C ILE A 59 -20.98 -0.91 -5.81
N GLN A 60 -21.90 -0.09 -5.30
CA GLN A 60 -21.67 1.33 -5.09
C GLN A 60 -21.87 1.67 -3.62
N ARG A 61 -20.94 2.40 -3.03
CA ARG A 61 -21.03 2.96 -1.67
C ARG A 61 -20.94 4.46 -1.72
N SER A 62 -21.51 5.16 -0.73
CA SER A 62 -21.20 6.58 -0.54
C SER A 62 -19.70 6.74 -0.24
N MET A 63 -19.13 7.87 -0.64
CA MET A 63 -17.74 8.19 -0.33
C MET A 63 -17.49 8.20 1.18
N GLU A 64 -18.42 8.76 1.96
CA GLU A 64 -18.37 8.75 3.42
C GLU A 64 -18.35 7.32 3.98
N GLY A 65 -19.24 6.45 3.52
CA GLY A 65 -19.28 5.06 3.97
C GLY A 65 -18.01 4.28 3.60
N SER A 66 -17.38 4.59 2.47
CA SER A 66 -16.09 4.00 2.09
C SER A 66 -14.94 4.50 2.95
N LEU A 67 -14.94 5.77 3.35
CA LEU A 67 -13.95 6.30 4.30
C LEU A 67 -14.09 5.65 5.69
N GLU A 68 -15.32 5.47 6.17
CA GLU A 68 -15.61 4.77 7.42
C GLU A 68 -15.17 3.31 7.37
N TYR A 69 -15.49 2.61 6.26
CA TYR A 69 -15.09 1.22 6.04
C TYR A 69 -13.57 1.04 6.08
N VAL A 70 -12.83 1.91 5.38
CA VAL A 70 -11.36 1.89 5.36
C VAL A 70 -10.78 2.13 6.75
N LYS A 71 -11.29 3.12 7.50
CA LYS A 71 -10.84 3.39 8.88
C LYS A 71 -11.11 2.21 9.83
N GLY A 72 -12.14 1.41 9.57
CA GLY A 72 -12.42 0.17 10.31
C GLY A 72 -11.48 -0.99 9.98
N ILE A 73 -10.76 -0.93 8.87
CA ILE A 73 -9.82 -1.97 8.42
C ILE A 73 -8.37 -1.62 8.73
N LEU A 74 -7.99 -0.36 8.50
CA LEU A 74 -6.65 0.12 8.80
C LEU A 74 -6.35 0.08 10.30
N PRO A 75 -5.06 0.10 10.69
CA PRO A 75 -4.68 0.15 12.10
C PRO A 75 -5.38 1.28 12.86
N GLU A 76 -5.71 1.03 14.12
CA GLU A 76 -6.35 2.02 14.97
C GLU A 76 -5.45 3.27 15.11
N GLY A 77 -6.08 4.46 15.07
CA GLY A 77 -5.37 5.72 15.22
C GLY A 77 -4.72 6.26 13.96
N VAL A 78 -4.96 5.65 12.79
CA VAL A 78 -4.52 6.22 11.50
C VAL A 78 -5.00 7.66 11.32
N LYS A 79 -4.12 8.49 10.78
CA LYS A 79 -4.41 9.88 10.42
C LYS A 79 -4.29 10.06 8.92
N GLU A 80 -5.26 10.75 8.32
CA GLU A 80 -5.12 11.24 6.96
C GLU A 80 -4.04 12.33 6.92
N ILE A 81 -3.06 12.16 6.04
CA ILE A 81 -1.93 13.10 5.87
C ILE A 81 -1.88 13.75 4.49
N ASP A 82 -2.52 13.13 3.48
CA ASP A 82 -2.62 13.68 2.13
C ASP A 82 -3.91 13.18 1.45
N ARG A 83 -4.46 14.01 0.56
CA ARG A 83 -5.62 13.69 -0.27
C ARG A 83 -5.50 14.38 -1.62
N THR A 84 -5.56 13.59 -2.68
CA THR A 84 -5.50 14.09 -4.05
C THR A 84 -6.60 13.46 -4.89
N TYR A 85 -7.25 14.26 -5.75
CA TYR A 85 -8.19 13.76 -6.75
C TYR A 85 -7.53 13.75 -8.13
N GLU A 86 -7.46 12.57 -8.74
CA GLU A 86 -6.95 12.30 -10.08
C GLU A 86 -8.11 12.31 -11.07
N SER A 87 -8.41 13.48 -11.64
CA SER A 87 -9.57 13.67 -12.52
C SER A 87 -9.52 12.88 -13.81
N GLU A 88 -8.32 12.54 -14.30
CA GLU A 88 -8.13 11.78 -15.54
C GLU A 88 -8.64 10.34 -15.46
N VAL A 89 -8.70 9.78 -14.25
CA VAL A 89 -9.08 8.39 -14.00
C VAL A 89 -10.19 8.24 -12.96
N GLY A 90 -10.71 9.36 -12.43
CA GLY A 90 -11.79 9.36 -11.47
C GLY A 90 -11.43 8.73 -10.13
N VAL A 91 -10.20 8.96 -9.65
CA VAL A 91 -9.72 8.37 -8.39
C VAL A 91 -9.45 9.44 -7.35
N THR A 92 -9.97 9.27 -6.14
CA THR A 92 -9.45 9.98 -4.97
C THR A 92 -8.41 9.10 -4.28
N ALA A 93 -7.16 9.55 -4.22
CA ALA A 93 -6.11 8.90 -3.43
C ALA A 93 -6.01 9.59 -2.07
N VAL A 94 -6.03 8.80 -0.99
CA VAL A 94 -5.88 9.29 0.39
C VAL A 94 -4.72 8.54 1.04
N THR A 95 -3.74 9.27 1.55
CA THR A 95 -2.63 8.68 2.29
C THR A 95 -2.93 8.75 3.79
N TYR A 96 -2.95 7.58 4.43
CA TYR A 96 -3.09 7.43 5.88
C TYR A 96 -1.75 7.04 6.50
N LYS A 97 -1.48 7.56 7.70
CA LYS A 97 -0.28 7.24 8.47
C LYS A 97 -0.64 6.66 9.83
N ALA A 98 -0.04 5.53 10.17
CA ALA A 98 0.04 5.00 11.54
C ALA A 98 1.49 4.62 11.82
N ASP A 99 2.04 5.18 12.90
CA ASP A 99 3.46 5.07 13.23
C ASP A 99 4.34 5.44 12.01
N ASP A 100 5.25 4.55 11.61
CA ASP A 100 6.16 4.73 10.47
C ASP A 100 5.63 4.13 9.16
N ILE A 101 4.36 3.70 9.11
CA ILE A 101 3.75 3.06 7.93
C ILE A 101 2.75 4.02 7.27
N GLU A 102 2.88 4.15 5.94
CA GLU A 102 1.98 4.94 5.10
C GLU A 102 1.16 4.04 4.16
N PHE A 103 -0.16 4.24 4.19
CA PHE A 103 -1.16 3.49 3.42
C PHE A 103 -1.79 4.44 2.39
N GLU A 104 -1.51 4.26 1.10
CA GLU A 104 -2.25 4.94 0.06
C GLU A 104 -3.50 4.14 -0.30
N VAL A 105 -4.66 4.68 0.04
CA VAL A 105 -5.96 4.09 -0.31
C VAL A 105 -6.54 4.86 -1.50
N ARG A 106 -6.92 4.12 -2.54
CA ARG A 106 -7.42 4.66 -3.81
C ARG A 106 -8.91 4.36 -3.93
N TYR A 107 -9.72 5.41 -3.95
CA TYR A 107 -11.17 5.35 -4.07
C TYR A 107 -11.58 5.64 -5.51
N MET A 108 -12.09 4.63 -6.22
CA MET A 108 -12.51 4.72 -7.62
C MET A 108 -13.95 5.23 -7.68
N HIS A 109 -14.17 6.33 -8.38
CA HIS A 109 -15.49 6.92 -8.55
C HIS A 109 -16.16 6.39 -9.82
N PRO A 110 -17.45 6.02 -9.78
CA PRO A 110 -18.19 5.69 -10.99
C PRO A 110 -18.41 6.94 -11.83
N TYR A 111 -18.71 6.75 -13.12
CA TYR A 111 -19.20 7.84 -13.97
C TYR A 111 -20.56 8.36 -13.45
N LYS A 112 -20.86 9.63 -13.76
CA LYS A 112 -22.18 10.17 -13.50
C LYS A 112 -23.21 9.52 -14.43
N ASP A 113 -24.42 9.33 -13.90
CA ASP A 113 -25.55 8.81 -14.66
C ASP A 113 -26.24 9.92 -15.47
N ASN A 114 -25.46 10.65 -16.27
CA ASN A 114 -25.90 11.76 -17.13
C ASN A 114 -25.54 11.54 -18.61
N GLY A 115 -25.03 10.34 -18.95
CA GLY A 115 -24.60 9.98 -20.31
C GLY A 115 -23.24 10.56 -20.72
N ASN A 116 -22.55 11.28 -19.84
CA ASN A 116 -21.20 11.79 -20.08
C ASN A 116 -20.15 10.90 -19.39
N SER A 117 -19.35 10.18 -20.17
CA SER A 117 -18.26 9.34 -19.65
C SER A 117 -17.04 10.11 -19.18
N ASP A 118 -17.03 11.43 -19.28
CA ASP A 118 -15.87 12.25 -18.87
C ASP A 118 -16.06 12.85 -17.45
N GLU A 119 -17.19 12.55 -16.79
CA GLU A 119 -17.51 13.06 -15.46
C GLU A 119 -17.74 11.93 -14.45
N TYR A 120 -17.12 12.06 -13.28
CA TYR A 120 -17.22 11.11 -12.18
C TYR A 120 -18.14 11.60 -11.06
N ASP A 121 -18.87 10.68 -10.43
CA ASP A 121 -19.70 10.92 -9.25
C ASP A 121 -18.85 10.77 -7.97
N LEU A 122 -18.29 11.89 -7.50
CA LEU A 122 -17.44 11.93 -6.30
C LEU A 122 -18.19 11.60 -5.00
N SER A 123 -19.52 11.59 -5.02
CA SER A 123 -20.31 11.22 -3.84
C SER A 123 -20.33 9.71 -3.60
N LYS A 124 -19.88 8.91 -4.57
CA LYS A 124 -19.89 7.46 -4.52
C LYS A 124 -18.54 6.87 -4.86
N THR A 125 -18.36 5.62 -4.49
CA THR A 125 -17.21 4.80 -4.90
C THR A 125 -17.71 3.48 -5.45
N ALA A 126 -17.06 3.00 -6.51
CA ALA A 126 -17.27 1.69 -7.12
C ALA A 126 -16.14 0.70 -6.76
N GLY A 127 -15.03 1.21 -6.22
CA GLY A 127 -13.90 0.41 -5.80
C GLY A 127 -13.00 1.13 -4.81
N ILE A 128 -12.31 0.34 -4.00
CA ILE A 128 -11.29 0.72 -3.04
C ILE A 128 -10.09 -0.22 -3.24
N ASP A 129 -8.92 0.37 -3.42
CA ASP A 129 -7.66 -0.36 -3.52
C ASP A 129 -6.63 0.21 -2.52
N LEU A 130 -5.60 -0.57 -2.20
CA LEU A 130 -4.55 -0.21 -1.26
C LEU A 130 -3.18 -0.43 -1.88
N THR A 131 -2.37 0.62 -1.90
CA THR A 131 -0.94 0.58 -2.23
C THR A 131 -0.13 1.06 -1.04
N LEU A 132 1.00 0.41 -0.77
CA LEU A 132 1.96 0.90 0.22
C LEU A 132 2.91 1.92 -0.40
N LYS A 133 3.23 2.97 0.36
CA LYS A 133 4.23 3.98 0.00
C LYS A 133 5.54 3.77 0.74
#